data_AF-A0A409XAD6-F1
#
_entry.id   AF-A0A409XAD6-F1
#
_cell.length_a   1.000
_cell.length_b   1.000
_cell.length_c   1.000
_cell.angle_alpha   90.00
_cell.angle_beta   90.00
_cell.angle_gamma   90.00
#
_symmetry.space_group_name_H-M   'P 1'
#
loop_
_entity.id
_entity.type
_entity.pdbx_description
1 polymer ?
#
loop_
_entity_poly.entity_id
_entity_poly.type
_entity_poly.pdbx_seq_one_letter_code
_entity_poly.pdbx_strand_id
1 'polypeptide(L)'
;MNTPETHTSAVPEGYVLVPHSTEKQQGYLVPQFILPDLLQSFQVHREKTKMETTMVERKVGILFRDCGRPDAGTGLSSSQVHNRPFVEIAEEHIRVPPNPYSSNIDKDLSNEERLNIHAEVIATMDRLGASYKDAANRLYLAEVAKLKTVDLHKKGLANESQRMQKALIEFERKYRDHVHTNMSATDADFGIRTSDMALSGKNATGAPEYDGKGKGKGKGKGRIV
;
A
#
# COMPACT_ATOMS: atom_id res chain seq x y z
N MET A 1 58.57 43.30 12.99
CA MET A 1 57.24 43.93 12.88
C MET A 1 56.52 43.21 11.76
N ASN A 2 55.56 42.34 12.08
CA ASN A 2 54.83 41.54 11.10
C ASN A 2 53.58 42.32 10.69
N THR A 3 53.52 42.71 9.42
CA THR A 3 52.30 43.19 8.78
C THR A 3 51.32 42.02 8.59
N PRO A 4 50.03 42.16 8.93
CA PRO A 4 49.05 41.13 8.64
C PRO A 4 48.76 41.14 7.13
N GLU A 5 49.06 40.04 6.45
CA GLU A 5 48.62 39.82 5.07
C GLU A 5 47.10 39.65 5.08
N THR A 6 46.41 40.69 4.61
CA THR A 6 44.99 40.63 4.28
C THR A 6 44.84 39.65 3.13
N HIS A 7 44.43 38.41 3.43
CA HIS A 7 44.02 37.45 2.41
C HIS A 7 42.73 37.94 1.74
N THR A 8 42.85 38.86 0.80
CA THR A 8 41.83 39.13 -0.22
C THR A 8 41.71 37.86 -1.04
N SER A 9 40.75 37.01 -0.67
CA SER A 9 40.36 35.80 -1.40
C SER A 9 39.98 36.20 -2.83
N ALA A 10 40.96 36.15 -3.74
CA ALA A 10 40.75 36.52 -5.14
C ALA A 10 39.81 35.51 -5.78
N VAL A 11 38.64 35.99 -6.21
CA VAL A 11 37.69 35.19 -6.99
C VAL A 11 38.39 34.76 -8.28
N PRO A 12 38.44 33.45 -8.61
CA PRO A 12 39.09 32.98 -9.83
C PRO A 12 38.50 33.59 -11.10
N GLU A 13 39.34 33.83 -12.10
CA GLU A 13 38.91 34.37 -13.40
C GLU A 13 37.87 33.43 -14.05
N GLY A 14 36.78 34.01 -14.56
CA GLY A 14 35.64 33.27 -15.11
C GLY A 14 34.62 32.77 -14.08
N TYR A 15 34.78 33.09 -12.80
CA TYR A 15 33.81 32.80 -11.74
C TYR A 15 33.21 34.08 -11.15
N VAL A 16 31.97 33.98 -10.69
CA VAL A 16 31.25 35.06 -10.00
C VAL A 16 30.79 34.54 -8.64
N LEU A 17 31.03 35.32 -7.58
CA LEU A 17 30.55 35.00 -6.25
C LEU A 17 29.07 35.40 -6.12
N VAL A 18 28.19 34.42 -5.97
CA VAL A 18 26.75 34.63 -5.76
C VAL A 18 26.45 34.57 -4.25
N PRO A 19 26.08 35.68 -3.60
CA PRO A 19 25.84 35.71 -2.17
C PRO A 19 24.58 34.90 -1.80
N HIS A 20 24.66 34.10 -0.74
CA HIS A 20 23.54 33.27 -0.30
C HIS A 20 22.45 34.07 0.44
N SER A 21 22.83 35.19 1.07
CA SER A 21 21.95 36.09 1.80
C SER A 21 22.55 37.50 1.82
N THR A 22 21.70 38.52 1.97
CA THR A 22 22.12 39.94 2.09
C THR A 22 23.01 40.20 3.31
N GLU A 23 23.03 39.30 4.30
CA GLU A 23 23.76 39.51 5.56
C GLU A 23 25.11 38.78 5.65
N LYS A 24 25.46 37.90 4.70
CA LYS A 24 26.70 37.12 4.76
C LYS A 24 27.54 37.28 3.50
N GLN A 25 28.84 37.54 3.67
CA GLN A 25 29.84 37.50 2.59
C GLN A 25 30.15 36.08 2.08
N GLN A 26 29.47 35.06 2.61
CA GLN A 26 29.60 33.69 2.15
C GLN A 26 28.66 33.48 0.95
N GLY A 27 29.28 33.27 -0.21
CA GLY A 27 28.59 32.99 -1.47
C GLY A 27 29.17 31.78 -2.17
N TYR A 28 28.47 31.31 -3.20
CA TYR A 28 28.94 30.23 -4.05
C TYR A 28 29.66 30.81 -5.26
N LEU A 29 30.80 30.24 -5.63
CA LEU A 29 31.46 30.57 -6.89
C LEU A 29 30.76 29.85 -8.03
N VAL A 30 30.25 30.62 -8.99
CA VAL A 30 29.52 30.11 -10.16
C VAL A 30 30.28 30.50 -11.42
N PRO A 31 30.58 29.56 -12.33
CA PRO A 31 31.15 29.90 -13.63
C PRO A 31 30.26 30.87 -14.39
N GLN A 32 30.86 31.91 -14.97
CA GLN A 32 30.14 33.03 -15.57
C GLN A 32 29.23 32.60 -16.73
N PHE A 33 29.59 31.53 -17.45
CA PHE A 33 28.80 31.00 -18.57
C PHE A 33 27.49 30.30 -18.12
N ILE A 34 27.39 29.86 -16.87
CA ILE A 34 26.17 29.21 -16.31
C ILE A 34 25.25 30.25 -15.64
N LEU A 35 25.78 31.42 -15.32
CA LEU A 35 25.06 32.46 -14.57
C LEU A 35 23.71 32.85 -15.21
N PRO A 36 23.57 33.01 -16.54
CA PRO A 36 22.28 33.32 -17.16
C PRO A 36 21.21 32.25 -16.91
N ASP A 37 21.55 30.98 -17.13
CA ASP A 37 20.64 29.84 -16.95
C ASP A 37 20.23 29.68 -15.48
N LEU A 38 21.21 29.88 -14.57
CA LEU A 38 20.97 29.82 -13.14
C LEU A 38 19.99 30.94 -12.70
N LEU A 39 20.20 32.18 -13.14
CA LEU A 39 19.29 33.29 -12.85
C LEU A 39 17.88 33.06 -13.41
N GLN A 40 17.78 32.53 -14.63
CA GLN A 40 16.50 32.18 -15.24
C GLN A 40 15.77 31.11 -14.42
N SER A 41 16.47 30.07 -13.96
CA SER A 41 15.88 29.02 -13.13
C SER A 41 15.34 29.56 -11.80
N PHE A 42 16.06 30.48 -11.16
CA PHE A 42 15.62 31.15 -9.93
C PHE A 42 14.38 32.00 -10.15
N GLN A 43 14.30 32.70 -11.28
CA GLN A 43 13.13 33.50 -11.62
C GLN A 43 11.89 32.62 -11.83
N VAL A 44 12.03 31.55 -12.61
CA VAL A 44 10.94 30.57 -12.85
C VAL A 44 10.48 29.94 -11.52
N HIS A 45 11.43 29.55 -10.66
CA HIS A 45 11.10 29.00 -9.34
C HIS A 45 10.32 30.00 -8.49
N ARG A 46 10.78 31.26 -8.42
CA ARG A 46 10.10 32.32 -7.64
C ARG A 46 8.70 32.62 -8.16
N GLU A 47 8.51 32.64 -9.48
CA GLU A 47 7.19 32.82 -10.09
C GLU A 47 6.26 31.65 -9.78
N LYS A 48 6.77 30.41 -9.89
CA LYS A 48 6.02 29.21 -9.52
C LYS A 48 5.58 29.23 -8.05
N THR A 49 6.48 29.57 -7.12
CA THR A 49 6.15 29.66 -5.70
C THR A 49 5.06 30.71 -5.45
N LYS A 50 5.11 31.88 -6.11
CA LYS A 50 4.06 32.91 -5.99
C LYS A 50 2.69 32.43 -6.49
N MET A 51 2.66 31.69 -7.61
CA MET A 51 1.41 31.11 -8.12
C MET A 51 0.83 30.08 -7.14
N GLU A 52 1.68 29.28 -6.52
CA GLU A 52 1.27 28.28 -5.53
C GLU A 52 0.71 28.93 -4.26
N THR A 53 1.34 30.00 -3.74
CA THR A 53 0.83 30.74 -2.57
C THR A 53 -0.51 31.43 -2.85
N THR A 54 -0.68 32.02 -4.03
CA THR A 54 -1.93 32.70 -4.42
C THR A 54 -3.09 31.71 -4.64
N MET A 55 -2.82 30.45 -5.00
CA MET A 55 -3.85 29.40 -5.03
C MET A 55 -4.30 28.97 -3.62
N VAL A 56 -3.41 29.00 -2.62
CA VAL A 56 -3.75 28.68 -1.23
C VAL A 56 -4.61 29.79 -0.61
N GLU A 57 -4.29 31.07 -0.84
CA GLU A 57 -5.06 32.20 -0.29
C GLU A 57 -6.48 32.34 -0.85
N ARG A 58 -6.68 32.05 -2.15
CA ARG A 58 -8.04 32.04 -2.74
C ARG A 58 -8.95 30.95 -2.19
N LYS A 59 -8.38 29.91 -1.57
CA LYS A 59 -9.14 28.82 -0.94
C LYS A 59 -9.60 29.17 0.49
N VAL A 60 -8.96 30.14 1.14
CA VAL A 60 -9.32 30.61 2.49
C VAL A 60 -10.30 31.79 2.44
N GLY A 61 -10.25 32.64 1.40
CA GLY A 61 -11.14 33.79 1.25
C GLY A 61 -12.62 33.48 0.95
N ILE A 62 -12.94 32.26 0.52
CA ILE A 62 -14.33 31.84 0.22
C ILE A 62 -15.03 31.32 1.49
N LEU A 63 -14.30 31.05 2.59
CA LEU A 63 -14.86 30.50 3.83
C LEU A 63 -15.29 31.57 4.87
N PHE A 64 -15.20 32.87 4.54
CA PHE A 64 -15.44 33.95 5.52
C PHE A 64 -16.44 35.04 5.07
N ARG A 65 -17.36 34.71 4.17
CA ARG A 65 -18.60 35.49 4.00
C ARG A 65 -19.79 34.57 4.20
N ASP A 66 -20.74 35.06 4.98
CA ASP A 66 -22.05 34.49 5.27
C ASP A 66 -22.12 33.47 6.41
N CYS A 67 -22.06 34.00 7.64
CA CYS A 67 -22.81 33.56 8.83
C CYS A 67 -22.61 34.65 9.90
N GLY A 68 -23.59 35.35 10.49
CA GLY A 68 -25.03 35.26 10.41
C GLY A 68 -25.64 36.28 11.39
N ARG A 69 -26.82 36.78 11.02
CA ARG A 69 -27.79 37.49 11.86
C ARG A 69 -28.47 36.44 12.77
N PRO A 70 -28.72 36.70 14.07
CA PRO A 70 -29.36 35.72 14.92
C PRO A 70 -30.89 35.90 14.85
N ASP A 71 -31.59 34.93 14.28
CA ASP A 71 -33.01 34.74 14.57
C ASP A 71 -33.24 33.35 15.15
N ALA A 72 -33.98 33.37 16.25
CA ALA A 72 -34.24 32.27 17.16
C ALA A 72 -35.14 31.20 16.54
N GLY A 73 -34.92 29.94 16.92
CA GLY A 73 -35.95 28.92 16.78
C GLY A 73 -35.45 27.49 16.65
N THR A 74 -35.57 26.74 17.76
CA THR A 74 -35.96 25.32 17.82
C THR A 74 -35.07 24.26 17.15
N GLY A 75 -34.33 23.55 18.00
CA GLY A 75 -34.49 22.09 18.19
C GLY A 75 -34.09 21.17 17.03
N LEU A 76 -32.92 20.54 17.15
CA LEU A 76 -32.75 19.11 17.46
C LEU A 76 -31.27 18.74 17.41
N SER A 77 -30.86 18.00 18.42
CA SER A 77 -29.47 17.61 18.67
C SER A 77 -29.04 16.47 17.76
N SER A 78 -27.85 16.65 17.17
CA SER A 78 -26.78 15.65 17.10
C SER A 78 -27.04 14.36 16.31
N SER A 79 -26.71 14.41 15.02
CA SER A 79 -25.91 13.35 14.41
C SER A 79 -24.73 14.00 13.70
N GLN A 80 -23.55 13.62 14.14
CA GLN A 80 -22.25 14.18 13.82
C GLN A 80 -21.86 13.82 12.37
N VAL A 81 -22.45 14.51 11.39
CA VAL A 81 -22.10 14.34 9.98
C VAL A 81 -20.75 14.99 9.73
N HIS A 82 -19.74 14.14 9.55
CA HIS A 82 -18.39 14.52 9.19
C HIS A 82 -18.39 15.51 8.02
N ASN A 83 -17.66 16.61 8.20
CA ASN A 83 -17.19 17.52 7.16
C ASN A 83 -16.58 16.73 5.99
N ARG A 84 -17.41 16.30 5.02
CA ARG A 84 -16.95 15.75 3.76
C ARG A 84 -17.31 16.77 2.67
N PRO A 85 -16.34 17.18 1.83
CA PRO A 85 -16.63 18.05 0.72
C PRO A 85 -17.57 17.31 -0.25
N PHE A 86 -18.78 17.83 -0.42
CA PHE A 86 -19.66 17.45 -1.52
C PHE A 86 -19.64 18.55 -2.57
N VAL A 87 -19.85 18.18 -3.83
CA VAL A 87 -20.06 19.13 -4.92
C VAL A 87 -21.52 19.01 -5.30
N GLU A 88 -22.25 20.11 -5.16
CA GLU A 88 -23.65 20.19 -5.54
C GLU A 88 -23.73 20.51 -7.04
N ILE A 89 -24.28 19.60 -7.83
CA ILE A 89 -24.56 19.84 -9.26
C ILE A 89 -26.07 19.72 -9.43
N ALA A 90 -26.74 20.85 -9.66
CA ALA A 90 -28.20 20.98 -9.67
C ALA A 90 -28.84 20.48 -8.36
N GLU A 91 -29.55 19.35 -8.37
CA GLU A 91 -30.28 18.78 -7.23
C GLU A 91 -29.66 17.47 -6.70
N GLU A 92 -28.59 16.98 -7.34
CA GLU A 92 -27.98 15.69 -7.02
C GLU A 92 -26.70 15.87 -6.18
N HIS A 93 -26.70 15.27 -4.99
CA HIS A 93 -25.55 15.26 -4.09
C HIS A 93 -24.57 14.18 -4.53
N ILE A 94 -23.62 14.52 -5.41
CA ILE A 94 -22.55 13.61 -5.79
C ILE A 94 -21.58 13.48 -4.62
N ARG A 95 -21.65 12.35 -3.93
CA ARG A 95 -20.72 12.03 -2.84
C ARG A 95 -19.34 11.79 -3.43
N VAL A 96 -18.46 12.78 -3.30
CA VAL A 96 -17.05 12.64 -3.67
C VAL A 96 -16.45 11.53 -2.80
N PRO A 97 -15.88 10.46 -3.40
CA PRO A 97 -15.18 9.44 -2.64
C PRO A 97 -14.10 10.11 -1.79
N PRO A 98 -13.92 9.68 -0.53
CA PRO A 98 -12.86 10.22 0.31
C PRO A 98 -11.54 10.10 -0.43
N ASN A 99 -10.82 11.23 -0.54
CA ASN A 99 -9.50 11.26 -1.16
C ASN A 99 -8.60 10.28 -0.39
N PRO A 100 -8.01 9.25 -1.04
CA PRO A 100 -7.18 8.28 -0.34
C PRO A 100 -5.95 8.90 0.35
N TYR A 101 -5.59 10.14 -0.01
CA TYR A 101 -4.43 10.89 0.49
C TYR A 101 -4.75 11.83 1.67
N SER A 102 -5.66 11.47 2.58
CA SER A 102 -6.14 12.39 3.64
C SER A 102 -6.12 11.80 5.04
N SER A 103 -5.59 10.59 5.24
CA SER A 103 -5.54 9.96 6.56
C SER A 103 -4.22 9.23 6.76
N ASN A 104 -3.17 9.95 7.15
CA ASN A 104 -1.98 9.43 7.87
C ASN A 104 -1.26 8.19 7.29
N ILE A 105 -1.52 7.82 6.03
CA ILE A 105 -0.88 6.74 5.26
C ILE A 105 -0.20 7.35 4.01
N ASP A 106 0.02 8.66 4.00
CA ASP A 106 0.85 9.31 2.98
C ASP A 106 2.31 9.13 3.37
N LYS A 107 2.81 7.93 3.11
CA LYS A 107 4.25 7.74 2.96
C LYS A 107 4.59 8.34 1.60
N ASP A 108 4.77 9.67 1.60
CA ASP A 108 5.26 10.39 0.43
C ASP A 108 6.48 9.64 -0.10
N LEU A 109 6.40 9.20 -1.34
CA LEU A 109 7.50 8.52 -2.01
C LEU A 109 8.73 9.43 -1.93
N SER A 110 9.86 8.87 -1.51
CA SER A 110 11.12 9.59 -1.55
C SER A 110 11.41 10.05 -2.99
N ASN A 111 12.18 11.13 -3.13
CA ASN A 111 12.56 11.62 -4.45
C ASN A 111 13.27 10.54 -5.29
N GLU A 112 14.04 9.68 -4.63
CA GLU A 112 14.71 8.54 -5.28
C GLU A 112 13.70 7.52 -5.81
N GLU A 113 12.69 7.12 -5.01
CA GLU A 113 11.63 6.21 -5.47
C GLU A 113 10.85 6.80 -6.65
N ARG A 114 10.57 8.11 -6.62
CA ARG A 114 9.89 8.80 -7.74
C ARG A 114 10.72 8.77 -9.02
N LEU A 115 12.04 9.03 -8.92
CA LEU A 115 12.96 8.98 -10.05
C LEU A 115 13.11 7.55 -10.59
N ASN A 116 13.19 6.56 -9.70
CA ASN A 116 13.27 5.15 -10.09
C ASN A 116 12.01 4.69 -10.83
N ILE A 117 10.82 5.04 -10.34
CA ILE A 117 9.55 4.74 -11.02
C ILE A 117 9.53 5.40 -12.41
N HIS A 118 9.95 6.67 -12.51
CA HIS A 118 10.01 7.36 -13.79
C HIS A 118 10.98 6.67 -14.77
N ALA A 119 12.17 6.29 -14.32
CA ALA A 119 13.15 5.56 -15.12
C ALA A 119 12.59 4.22 -15.62
N GLU A 120 11.85 3.49 -14.78
CA GLU A 120 11.21 2.23 -15.17
C GLU A 120 10.11 2.43 -16.23
N VAL A 121 9.33 3.52 -16.11
CA VAL A 121 8.33 3.89 -17.13
C VAL A 121 9.02 4.19 -18.46
N ILE A 122 10.10 4.98 -18.46
CA ILE A 122 10.87 5.29 -19.68
C ILE A 122 11.48 4.03 -20.29
N ALA A 123 12.13 3.17 -19.50
CA ALA A 123 12.67 1.91 -19.99
C ALA A 123 11.58 1.01 -20.60
N THR A 124 10.38 0.98 -20.00
CA THR A 124 9.24 0.22 -20.52
C THR A 124 8.69 0.84 -21.81
N MET A 125 8.63 2.17 -21.87
CA MET A 125 8.23 2.94 -23.04
C MET A 125 9.15 2.62 -24.23
N ASP A 126 10.46 2.72 -24.03
CA ASP A 126 11.47 2.45 -25.06
C ASP A 126 11.44 0.99 -25.53
N ARG A 127 11.33 0.05 -24.58
CA ARG A 127 11.26 -1.39 -24.88
C ARG A 127 10.03 -1.78 -25.70
N LEU A 128 8.89 -1.13 -25.47
CA LEU A 128 7.61 -1.50 -26.09
C LEU A 128 7.18 -0.58 -27.24
N GLY A 129 7.87 0.54 -27.45
CA GLY A 129 7.43 1.59 -28.37
C GLY A 129 6.05 2.15 -28.01
N ALA A 130 5.72 2.18 -26.71
CA ALA A 130 4.41 2.63 -26.23
C ALA A 130 4.44 4.11 -25.84
N SER A 131 3.26 4.71 -25.61
CA SER A 131 3.21 6.05 -24.98
C SER A 131 3.55 5.97 -23.49
N TYR A 132 4.07 7.06 -22.91
CA TYR A 132 4.34 7.13 -21.46
C TYR A 132 3.12 6.73 -20.61
N LYS A 133 1.92 7.20 -20.99
CA LYS A 133 0.67 6.87 -20.29
C LYS A 133 0.37 5.36 -20.34
N ASP A 134 0.58 4.73 -21.49
CA ASP A 134 0.35 3.28 -21.63
C ASP A 134 1.40 2.47 -20.87
N ALA A 135 2.67 2.85 -20.95
CA ALA A 135 3.76 2.21 -20.20
C ALA A 135 3.53 2.28 -18.69
N ALA A 136 3.17 3.45 -18.16
CA ALA A 136 2.84 3.64 -16.75
C ALA A 136 1.62 2.80 -16.32
N ASN A 137 0.56 2.80 -17.13
CA ASN A 137 -0.64 2.00 -16.84
C ASN A 137 -0.34 0.50 -16.83
N ARG A 138 0.50 0.01 -17.76
CA ARG A 138 0.92 -1.39 -17.79
C ARG A 138 1.71 -1.79 -16.56
N LEU A 139 2.67 -0.96 -16.12
CA LEU A 139 3.43 -1.20 -14.90
C LEU A 139 2.51 -1.25 -13.68
N TYR A 140 1.57 -0.30 -13.58
CA TYR A 140 0.56 -0.30 -12.52
C TYR A 140 -0.27 -1.59 -12.50
N LEU A 141 -0.81 -2.02 -13.65
CA LEU A 141 -1.61 -3.24 -13.74
C LEU A 141 -0.79 -4.50 -13.42
N ALA A 142 0.48 -4.54 -13.84
CA ALA A 142 1.38 -5.63 -13.51
C ALA A 142 1.60 -5.72 -11.99
N GLU A 143 1.82 -4.59 -11.32
CA GLU A 143 2.02 -4.55 -9.87
C GLU A 143 0.74 -4.94 -9.11
N VAL A 144 -0.42 -4.43 -9.53
CA VAL A 144 -1.72 -4.86 -8.98
C VAL A 144 -1.91 -6.37 -9.12
N ALA A 145 -1.52 -6.97 -10.24
CA ALA A 145 -1.60 -8.41 -10.45
C ALA A 145 -0.67 -9.17 -9.49
N LYS A 146 0.56 -8.68 -9.27
CA LYS A 146 1.48 -9.28 -8.27
C LYS A 146 0.88 -9.24 -6.87
N LEU A 147 0.34 -8.09 -6.45
CA LEU A 147 -0.28 -7.95 -5.13
C LEU A 147 -1.47 -8.90 -4.94
N LYS A 148 -2.31 -9.09 -5.97
CA LYS A 148 -3.40 -10.07 -5.92
C LYS A 148 -2.88 -11.50 -5.75
N THR A 149 -1.81 -11.87 -6.44
CA THR A 149 -1.18 -13.20 -6.29
C THR A 149 -0.65 -13.41 -4.88
N VAL A 150 -0.01 -12.40 -4.30
CA VAL A 150 0.49 -12.46 -2.91
C VAL A 150 -0.66 -12.64 -1.91
N ASP A 151 -1.76 -11.90 -2.09
CA ASP A 151 -2.95 -12.03 -1.24
C ASP A 151 -3.59 -13.42 -1.32
N LEU A 152 -3.71 -13.97 -2.54
CA LEU A 152 -4.20 -15.34 -2.74
C LEU A 152 -3.29 -16.38 -2.08
N HIS A 153 -1.97 -16.23 -2.21
CA HIS A 153 -1.00 -17.12 -1.58
C HIS A 153 -1.12 -17.07 -0.05
N LYS A 154 -1.24 -15.87 0.53
CA LYS A 154 -1.45 -15.67 1.97
C LYS A 154 -2.72 -16.36 2.45
N LYS A 155 -3.82 -16.24 1.69
CA LYS A 155 -5.09 -16.95 1.98
C LYS A 155 -4.93 -18.46 1.90
N GLY A 156 -4.19 -18.97 0.92
CA GLY A 156 -3.86 -20.39 0.78
C GLY A 156 -3.13 -20.94 2.02
N LEU A 157 -2.07 -20.25 2.46
CA LEU A 157 -1.31 -20.62 3.66
C LEU A 157 -2.18 -20.58 4.93
N ALA A 158 -3.03 -19.57 5.07
CA ALA A 158 -3.93 -19.48 6.22
C ALA A 158 -4.91 -20.67 6.27
N ASN A 159 -5.47 -21.07 5.12
CA ASN A 159 -6.36 -22.22 5.04
C ASN A 159 -5.64 -23.53 5.37
N GLU A 160 -4.40 -23.70 4.91
CA GLU A 160 -3.58 -24.88 5.23
C GLU A 160 -3.23 -24.94 6.71
N SER A 161 -2.82 -23.83 7.30
CA SER A 161 -2.58 -23.70 8.74
C SER A 161 -3.82 -24.09 9.55
N GLN A 162 -5.01 -23.64 9.13
CA GLN A 162 -6.26 -24.01 9.78
C GLN A 162 -6.55 -25.53 9.66
N ARG A 163 -6.25 -26.15 8.52
CA ARG A 163 -6.40 -27.60 8.33
C ARG A 163 -5.47 -28.39 9.23
N MET A 164 -4.20 -27.98 9.34
CA MET A 164 -3.23 -28.62 10.23
C MET A 164 -3.67 -28.51 11.70
N GLN A 165 -4.12 -27.33 12.12
CA GLN A 165 -4.62 -27.13 13.48
C GLN A 165 -5.82 -28.04 13.77
N LYS A 166 -6.77 -28.17 12.84
CA LYS A 166 -7.91 -29.09 12.98
C LYS A 166 -7.45 -30.55 13.09
N ALA A 167 -6.49 -30.97 12.27
CA ALA A 167 -5.96 -32.33 12.31
C ALA A 167 -5.24 -32.64 13.64
N LEU A 168 -4.48 -31.69 14.19
CA LEU A 168 -3.83 -31.82 15.49
C LEU A 168 -4.86 -31.96 16.63
N ILE A 169 -5.91 -31.14 16.62
CA ILE A 169 -6.99 -31.22 17.61
C ILE A 169 -7.70 -32.59 17.53
N GLU A 170 -7.97 -33.07 16.31
CA GLU A 170 -8.60 -34.39 16.12
C GLU A 170 -7.71 -35.53 16.59
N PHE A 171 -6.41 -35.44 16.31
CA PHE A 171 -5.40 -36.39 16.78
C PHE A 171 -5.34 -36.43 18.31
N GLU A 172 -5.27 -35.27 18.97
CA GLU A 172 -5.24 -35.16 20.43
C GLU A 172 -6.51 -35.74 21.07
N ARG A 173 -7.68 -35.47 20.47
CA ARG A 173 -8.96 -36.06 20.90
C ARG A 173 -8.92 -37.59 20.81
N LYS A 174 -8.55 -38.14 19.64
CA LYS A 174 -8.45 -39.60 19.45
C LYS A 174 -7.47 -40.22 20.44
N TYR A 175 -6.33 -39.59 20.67
CA TYR A 175 -5.33 -40.08 21.62
C TYR A 175 -5.89 -40.18 23.04
N ARG A 176 -6.56 -39.13 23.53
CA ARG A 176 -7.22 -39.17 24.85
C ARG A 176 -8.27 -40.28 24.94
N ASP A 177 -9.11 -40.43 23.92
CA ASP A 177 -10.16 -41.46 23.90
C ASP A 177 -9.59 -42.88 24.00
N HIS A 178 -8.46 -43.15 23.32
CA HIS A 178 -7.80 -44.47 23.38
C HIS A 178 -7.15 -44.74 24.76
N VAL A 179 -6.55 -43.74 25.39
CA VAL A 179 -5.93 -43.90 26.73
C VAL A 179 -6.99 -44.24 27.78
N HIS A 180 -8.15 -43.58 27.74
CA HIS A 180 -9.24 -43.84 28.70
C HIS A 180 -9.93 -45.19 28.49
N THR A 181 -10.01 -45.68 27.26
CA THR A 181 -10.66 -46.97 26.95
C THR A 181 -9.85 -48.18 27.45
N ASN A 182 -8.52 -48.12 27.45
CA ASN A 182 -7.67 -49.24 27.90
C ASN A 182 -7.59 -49.39 29.43
N MET A 183 -7.77 -48.31 30.21
CA MET A 183 -7.74 -48.41 31.69
C MET A 183 -9.02 -49.00 32.28
N SER A 184 -10.17 -48.89 31.62
CA SER A 184 -11.45 -49.44 32.12
C SER A 184 -11.63 -50.94 31.83
N ALA A 185 -10.80 -51.54 30.97
CA ALA A 185 -10.94 -52.95 30.58
C ALA A 185 -10.15 -53.92 31.48
N THR A 186 -9.17 -53.44 32.26
CA THR A 186 -8.27 -54.29 33.05
C THR A 186 -8.73 -54.60 34.48
N ASP A 187 -9.88 -54.09 34.93
CA ASP A 187 -10.38 -54.31 36.31
C ASP A 187 -11.67 -55.15 36.38
N ALA A 188 -12.08 -55.74 35.25
CA ALA A 188 -13.35 -56.48 35.17
C ALA A 188 -13.20 -57.99 34.88
N ASP A 189 -12.00 -58.57 34.90
CA ASP A 189 -11.87 -60.03 34.75
C ASP A 189 -10.63 -60.62 35.44
N PHE A 190 -10.69 -60.74 36.76
CA PHE A 190 -9.96 -61.76 37.51
C PHE A 190 -10.89 -62.98 37.76
N GLY A 191 -11.62 -63.39 36.73
CA GLY A 191 -12.41 -64.62 36.70
C GLY A 191 -11.69 -65.68 35.86
N ILE A 192 -10.91 -66.52 36.53
CA ILE A 192 -10.25 -67.71 35.98
C ILE A 192 -11.21 -68.46 35.03
N ARG A 193 -10.95 -68.40 33.72
CA ARG A 193 -11.60 -69.29 32.77
C ARG A 193 -10.62 -69.79 31.72
N THR A 194 -10.34 -71.08 31.86
CA THR A 194 -9.56 -71.95 31.00
C THR A 194 -9.99 -71.89 29.54
N SER A 195 -8.99 -71.86 28.67
CA SER A 195 -8.88 -72.63 27.40
C SER A 195 -10.06 -72.60 26.43
N ASP A 196 -9.87 -72.01 25.25
CA ASP A 196 -9.69 -72.82 24.04
C ASP A 196 -9.25 -71.97 22.85
N MET A 197 -8.27 -72.51 22.12
CA MET A 197 -7.71 -71.94 20.91
C MET A 197 -8.68 -72.10 19.74
N ALA A 198 -9.02 -70.99 19.08
CA ALA A 198 -9.51 -71.02 17.71
C ALA A 198 -8.88 -69.89 16.90
N LEU A 199 -7.71 -70.18 16.33
CA LEU A 199 -7.11 -69.45 15.22
C LEU A 199 -8.04 -69.56 14.00
N SER A 200 -8.60 -68.44 13.56
CA SER A 200 -9.15 -68.30 12.21
C SER A 200 -8.77 -66.93 11.65
N GLY A 201 -7.64 -66.89 10.97
CA GLY A 201 -7.20 -65.74 10.19
C GLY A 201 -8.15 -65.46 9.03
N LYS A 202 -8.52 -64.19 8.86
CA LYS A 202 -8.97 -63.62 7.58
C LYS A 202 -8.39 -62.22 7.45
N ASN A 203 -7.30 -62.14 6.70
CA ASN A 203 -6.75 -60.90 6.17
C ASN A 203 -7.72 -60.38 5.10
N ALA A 204 -8.32 -59.22 5.32
CA ALA A 204 -9.04 -58.47 4.29
C ALA A 204 -8.32 -57.14 4.07
N THR A 205 -7.35 -57.16 3.15
CA THR A 205 -6.70 -55.97 2.59
C THR A 205 -7.72 -55.26 1.70
N GLY A 206 -8.49 -54.35 2.28
CA GLY A 206 -9.37 -53.43 1.55
C GLY A 206 -8.58 -52.23 1.07
N ALA A 207 -8.29 -52.16 -0.23
CA ALA A 207 -7.77 -50.96 -0.88
C ALA A 207 -8.86 -49.86 -0.91
N PRO A 208 -8.54 -48.60 -0.58
CA PRO A 208 -9.51 -47.51 -0.74
C PRO A 208 -9.63 -47.12 -2.22
N GLU A 209 -10.81 -47.34 -2.78
CA GLU A 209 -11.22 -46.89 -4.10
C GLU A 209 -11.44 -45.37 -4.06
N TYR A 210 -10.60 -44.60 -4.76
CA TYR A 210 -10.74 -43.14 -4.87
C TYR A 210 -11.72 -42.79 -6.01
N ASP A 211 -12.93 -42.35 -5.66
CA ASP A 211 -13.91 -41.84 -6.63
C ASP A 211 -13.58 -40.37 -7.01
N GLY A 212 -12.80 -40.22 -8.08
CA GLY A 212 -12.36 -38.94 -8.62
C GLY A 212 -13.42 -38.26 -9.50
N LYS A 213 -14.46 -37.66 -8.92
CA LYS A 213 -15.40 -36.79 -9.67
C LYS A 213 -14.94 -35.33 -9.69
N GLY A 214 -13.95 -35.05 -10.54
CA GLY A 214 -13.62 -33.68 -10.96
C GLY A 214 -14.64 -33.15 -11.98
N LYS A 215 -15.64 -32.38 -11.54
CA LYS A 215 -16.50 -31.59 -12.45
C LYS A 215 -15.81 -30.29 -12.85
N GLY A 216 -15.03 -30.33 -13.91
CA GLY A 216 -14.62 -29.13 -14.64
C GLY A 216 -15.81 -28.58 -15.45
N LYS A 217 -16.38 -27.44 -15.03
CA LYS A 217 -17.25 -26.64 -15.89
C LYS A 217 -16.43 -25.52 -16.53
N GLY A 218 -16.00 -25.78 -17.75
CA GLY A 218 -15.43 -24.76 -18.64
C GLY A 218 -16.51 -24.07 -19.48
N LYS A 219 -16.16 -22.85 -19.88
CA LYS A 219 -16.59 -22.07 -21.06
C LYS A 219 -17.94 -21.36 -21.00
N GLY A 220 -17.86 -20.04 -20.88
CA GLY A 220 -18.75 -19.09 -21.52
C GLY A 220 -17.94 -18.03 -22.26
N LYS A 221 -17.78 -18.18 -23.58
CA LYS A 221 -17.40 -17.10 -24.50
C LYS A 221 -18.70 -16.41 -24.94
N GLY A 222 -18.83 -15.11 -24.71
CA GLY A 222 -19.80 -14.24 -25.40
C GLY A 222 -19.02 -12.98 -25.80
N ARG A 223 -18.53 -12.91 -27.05
CA ARG A 223 -19.20 -12.43 -28.26
C ARG A 223 -19.49 -10.92 -28.17
N ILE A 224 -18.56 -10.16 -28.75
CA ILE A 224 -18.68 -8.75 -29.07
C ILE A 224 -19.66 -8.63 -30.23
N VAL A 225 -20.62 -7.71 -30.11
CA VAL A 225 -21.36 -7.10 -31.21
C VAL A 225 -21.19 -5.60 -31.07
#